data_AF-A0A4V2QC35-F1
#
_entry.id   AF-A0A4V2QC35-F1
#
_cell.length_a   1.000
_cell.length_b   1.000
_cell.length_c   1.000
_cell.angle_alpha   90.00
_cell.angle_beta   90.00
_cell.angle_gamma   90.00
#
_symmetry.space_group_name_H-M   'P 1'
#
loop_
_entity.id
_entity.type
_entity.pdbx_description
1 polymer ?
#
loop_
_entity_poly.entity_id
_entity_poly.type
_entity_poly.pdbx_seq_one_letter_code
_entity_poly.pdbx_strand_id
1 'polypeptide(L)'
;MKLLKRIAPLFLAVALCGCSSTGLGDKVIVKALFLDHQQQYIAQVLVLEPQPSADAGEASETIRLIEGRGSTLAEAVSKAESARAEELFYGQNELLLLGPGLQQQGMSECCRFLYENSAGRPNMAVWGINLPADEQPLTSDNASAVLEGIRRLGERGGYRTYLYQLAAAQGGSILPLVKLSGEDDVQMPGLTFYQNGAPVAHMSGNEMELAALFSGQKGTGQLQMESENGPITLTIRSPKLIYECVEQESSMALHIRFSGHVEQMTGESLPGAREERRSLLKELNRQLEQTAVDVVRKSFSEESDPFGFLNRFRNKNEQLALTLAENGMLYQPESVVFSSALQLL
;
A
#
# COMPACT_ATOMS: atom_id res chain seq x y z
N MET A 1 -48.45 31.97 36.99
CA MET A 1 -47.86 30.62 36.82
C MET A 1 -48.32 29.84 35.56
N LYS A 2 -49.37 30.25 34.82
CA LYS A 2 -49.80 29.55 33.58
C LYS A 2 -49.09 30.02 32.29
N LEU A 3 -48.55 31.25 32.26
CA LEU A 3 -47.75 31.74 31.11
C LEU A 3 -46.34 31.13 31.05
N LEU A 4 -45.66 30.96 32.19
CA LEU A 4 -44.30 30.40 32.24
C LEU A 4 -44.23 28.94 31.75
N LYS A 5 -45.31 28.16 31.93
CA LYS A 5 -45.39 26.75 31.50
C LYS A 5 -45.59 26.56 29.98
N ARG A 6 -45.93 27.63 29.25
CA ARG A 6 -46.09 27.59 27.79
C ARG A 6 -44.86 28.06 27.01
N ILE A 7 -43.93 28.75 27.68
CA ILE A 7 -42.69 29.25 27.07
C ILE A 7 -41.58 28.18 27.09
N ALA A 8 -41.57 27.31 28.11
CA ALA A 8 -40.59 26.24 28.26
C ALA A 8 -40.52 25.24 27.08
N PRO A 9 -41.64 24.72 26.52
CA PRO A 9 -41.55 23.80 25.37
C PRO A 9 -41.15 24.52 24.07
N LEU A 10 -41.42 25.82 23.93
CA LEU A 10 -41.05 26.61 22.76
C LEU A 10 -39.54 26.91 22.73
N PHE A 11 -38.94 27.19 23.90
CA PHE A 11 -37.49 27.35 24.05
C PHE A 11 -36.73 26.03 23.83
N LEU A 12 -37.31 24.89 24.24
CA LEU A 12 -36.71 23.57 24.03
C LEU A 12 -36.77 23.14 22.56
N ALA A 13 -37.83 23.52 21.83
CA ALA A 13 -37.95 23.27 20.39
C ALA A 13 -36.94 24.08 19.56
N VAL A 14 -36.69 25.35 19.94
CA VAL A 14 -35.67 26.20 19.27
C VAL A 14 -34.25 25.74 19.60
N ALA A 15 -34.01 25.18 20.80
CA ALA A 15 -32.72 24.59 21.18
C ALA A 15 -32.38 23.28 20.46
N LEU A 16 -33.38 22.61 19.87
CA LEU A 16 -33.21 21.36 19.09
C LEU A 16 -33.08 21.60 17.57
N CYS A 17 -33.20 22.85 17.09
CA CYS A 17 -32.97 23.20 15.67
C CYS A 17 -31.48 23.32 15.31
N GLY A 18 -30.56 22.94 16.21
CA GLY A 18 -29.11 23.12 16.09
C GLY A 18 -28.37 22.05 15.29
N CYS A 19 -29.02 21.28 14.43
CA CYS A 19 -28.35 20.42 13.46
C CYS A 19 -28.56 20.96 12.05
N SER A 20 -27.97 22.11 11.74
CA SER A 20 -27.68 22.46 10.35
C SER A 20 -26.52 21.56 9.87
N SER A 21 -26.77 20.26 9.75
CA SER A 21 -25.92 19.44 8.90
C SER A 21 -26.19 19.92 7.48
N THR A 22 -25.20 20.55 6.84
CA THR A 22 -25.18 20.69 5.39
C THR A 22 -25.57 19.34 4.79
N GLY A 23 -26.63 19.33 3.98
CA GLY A 23 -27.13 18.09 3.39
C GLY A 23 -26.03 17.50 2.50
N LEU A 24 -26.07 16.19 2.23
CA LEU A 24 -25.15 15.60 1.25
C LEU A 24 -25.21 16.30 -0.12
N GLY A 25 -26.31 16.99 -0.44
CA GLY A 25 -26.49 17.77 -1.67
C GLY A 25 -25.63 19.04 -1.78
N ASP A 26 -25.11 19.57 -0.67
CA ASP A 26 -24.21 20.74 -0.67
C ASP A 26 -22.73 20.34 -0.63
N LYS A 27 -22.46 19.02 -0.72
CA LYS A 27 -21.14 18.44 -0.60
C LYS A 27 -20.69 17.83 -1.92
N VAL A 28 -19.40 17.98 -2.18
CA VAL A 28 -18.76 17.38 -3.34
C VAL A 28 -17.92 16.19 -2.89
N ILE A 29 -18.15 15.02 -3.48
CA ILE A 29 -17.49 13.77 -3.07
C ILE A 29 -16.04 13.77 -3.56
N VAL A 30 -15.09 13.57 -2.65
CA VAL A 30 -13.68 13.33 -2.99
C VAL A 30 -13.45 11.83 -3.19
N LYS A 31 -12.81 11.45 -4.29
CA LYS A 31 -12.44 10.05 -4.60
C LYS A 31 -10.97 9.74 -4.30
N ALA A 32 -10.10 10.69 -4.55
CA ALA A 32 -8.66 10.51 -4.40
C ALA A 32 -7.96 11.84 -4.09
N LEU A 33 -6.77 11.71 -3.51
CA LEU A 33 -5.80 12.79 -3.38
C LEU A 33 -4.56 12.43 -4.17
N PHE A 34 -4.03 13.37 -4.94
CA PHE A 34 -2.67 13.32 -5.44
C PHE A 34 -1.86 14.44 -4.81
N LEU A 35 -0.77 14.08 -4.13
CA LEU A 35 0.10 15.01 -3.42
C LEU A 35 1.52 14.87 -3.96
N ASP A 36 2.21 15.99 -4.16
CA ASP A 36 3.61 16.01 -4.54
C ASP A 36 4.35 17.17 -3.84
N HIS A 37 5.67 17.08 -3.81
CA HIS A 37 6.52 18.13 -3.25
C HIS A 37 7.67 18.44 -4.20
N GLN A 38 7.61 19.63 -4.80
CA GLN A 38 8.65 20.13 -5.70
C GLN A 38 9.35 21.32 -5.04
N GLN A 39 9.21 22.51 -5.61
CA GLN A 39 9.58 23.77 -4.93
C GLN A 39 8.59 24.13 -3.81
N GLN A 40 7.38 23.58 -3.86
CA GLN A 40 6.30 23.78 -2.89
C GLN A 40 5.44 22.50 -2.86
N TYR A 41 4.58 22.38 -1.85
CA TYR A 41 3.59 21.31 -1.80
C TYR A 41 2.49 21.59 -2.83
N ILE A 42 2.09 20.54 -3.53
CA ILE A 42 1.01 20.54 -4.51
C ILE A 42 -0.02 19.51 -4.04
N ALA A 43 -1.27 19.94 -3.94
CA ALA A 43 -2.39 19.06 -3.61
C ALA A 43 -3.41 19.12 -4.73
N GLN A 44 -3.62 18.00 -5.42
CA GLN A 44 -4.71 17.80 -6.38
C GLN A 44 -5.78 16.92 -5.71
N VAL A 45 -6.98 17.47 -5.61
CA VAL A 45 -8.16 16.79 -5.05
C VAL A 45 -9.07 16.37 -6.20
N LEU A 46 -9.32 15.08 -6.31
CA LEU A 46 -10.16 14.50 -7.36
C LEU A 46 -11.58 14.36 -6.84
N VAL A 47 -12.49 15.13 -7.43
CA VAL A 47 -13.88 15.23 -7.01
C VAL A 47 -14.84 14.68 -8.07
N LEU A 48 -15.94 14.07 -7.63
CA LEU A 48 -17.05 13.70 -8.51
C LEU A 48 -17.97 14.89 -8.74
N GLU A 49 -18.29 15.13 -10.00
CA GLU A 49 -19.36 16.02 -10.42
C GLU A 49 -20.41 15.24 -11.20
N PRO A 50 -21.71 15.40 -10.88
CA PRO A 50 -22.77 14.82 -11.68
C PRO A 50 -22.81 15.50 -13.05
N GLN A 51 -22.81 14.72 -14.13
CA GLN A 51 -23.16 15.26 -15.44
C GLN A 51 -24.68 15.32 -15.58
N PRO A 52 -25.26 16.45 -16.01
CA PRO A 52 -26.65 16.49 -16.39
C PRO A 52 -26.88 15.57 -17.59
N SER A 53 -27.58 14.46 -17.39
CA SER A 53 -28.05 13.57 -18.46
C SER A 53 -29.54 13.83 -18.71
N ALA A 54 -29.93 13.84 -19.99
CA ALA A 54 -31.34 13.91 -20.39
C ALA A 54 -32.08 12.59 -20.15
N ASP A 55 -31.35 11.48 -19.96
CA ASP A 55 -31.89 10.17 -19.62
C ASP A 55 -31.73 9.89 -18.12
N ALA A 56 -32.86 9.81 -17.42
CA ALA A 56 -32.95 9.59 -15.98
C ALA A 56 -32.39 8.24 -15.47
N GLY A 57 -31.88 7.39 -16.37
CA GLY A 57 -31.29 6.09 -16.07
C GLY A 57 -29.76 6.05 -16.11
N GLU A 58 -29.09 7.07 -16.67
CA GLU A 58 -27.63 7.12 -16.81
C GLU A 58 -27.11 8.45 -16.29
N ALA A 59 -27.02 8.59 -14.97
CA ALA A 59 -26.22 9.64 -14.37
C ALA A 59 -24.74 9.30 -14.60
N SER A 60 -24.13 9.89 -15.63
CA SER A 60 -22.69 9.86 -15.84
C SER A 60 -22.03 10.77 -14.79
N GLU A 61 -21.01 10.27 -14.10
CA GLU A 61 -20.20 11.08 -13.18
C GLU A 61 -18.87 11.42 -13.86
N THR A 62 -18.49 12.70 -13.82
CA THR A 62 -17.16 13.13 -14.26
C THR A 62 -16.25 13.44 -13.10
N ILE A 63 -14.97 13.11 -13.25
CA ILE A 63 -13.93 13.50 -12.29
C ILE A 63 -13.42 14.88 -12.68
N ARG A 64 -13.45 15.80 -11.72
CA ARG A 64 -12.79 17.09 -11.82
C ARG A 64 -11.64 17.17 -10.85
N LEU A 65 -10.58 17.86 -11.27
CA LEU A 65 -9.40 18.10 -10.45
C LEU A 65 -9.43 19.53 -9.92
N ILE A 66 -9.15 19.66 -8.64
CA ILE A 66 -8.98 20.95 -7.97
C ILE A 66 -7.57 20.96 -7.38
N GLU A 67 -6.81 22.00 -7.68
CA GLU A 67 -5.41 22.11 -7.26
C GLU A 67 -5.21 23.25 -6.26
N GLY A 68 -4.39 22.99 -5.25
CA GLY A 68 -3.85 24.00 -4.35
C GLY A 68 -2.34 23.86 -4.20
N ARG A 69 -1.65 24.99 -4.02
CA ARG A 69 -0.19 25.06 -3.87
C ARG A 69 0.20 25.88 -2.65
N GLY A 70 1.12 25.37 -1.84
CA GLY A 70 1.52 26.02 -0.59
C GLY A 70 2.92 25.65 -0.12
N SER A 71 3.46 26.49 0.75
CA SER A 71 4.75 26.25 1.43
C SER A 71 4.68 25.08 2.42
N THR A 72 3.46 24.72 2.85
CA THR A 72 3.18 23.56 3.70
C THR A 72 2.09 22.70 3.08
N LEU A 73 2.05 21.41 3.46
CA LEU A 73 0.99 20.50 3.03
C LEU A 73 -0.40 21.00 3.44
N ALA A 74 -0.54 21.53 4.65
CA ALA A 74 -1.79 22.10 5.14
C ALA A 74 -2.26 23.29 4.29
N GLU A 75 -1.34 24.16 3.89
CA GLU A 75 -1.65 25.30 3.01
C GLU A 75 -2.07 24.84 1.61
N ALA A 76 -1.38 23.83 1.04
CA ALA A 76 -1.72 23.28 -0.27
C ALA A 76 -3.14 22.65 -0.27
N VAL A 77 -3.44 21.82 0.73
CA VAL A 77 -4.78 21.21 0.89
C VAL A 77 -5.85 22.26 1.12
N SER A 78 -5.63 23.22 2.02
CA SER A 78 -6.60 24.28 2.31
C SER A 78 -6.90 25.17 1.10
N LYS A 79 -5.89 25.45 0.26
CA LYS A 79 -6.10 26.20 -1.00
C LYS A 79 -6.85 25.38 -2.04
N ALA A 80 -6.64 24.07 -2.12
CA ALA A 80 -7.42 23.20 -2.98
C ALA A 80 -8.89 23.16 -2.53
N GLU A 81 -9.14 23.04 -1.23
CA GLU A 81 -10.49 23.11 -0.65
C GLU A 81 -11.17 24.47 -0.95
N SER A 82 -10.42 25.57 -0.83
CA SER A 82 -10.94 26.93 -1.03
C SER A 82 -11.19 27.31 -2.49
N ALA A 83 -10.74 26.49 -3.45
CA ALA A 83 -10.99 26.73 -4.88
C ALA A 83 -12.44 26.42 -5.28
N ARG A 84 -13.27 25.92 -4.36
CA ARG A 84 -14.71 25.73 -4.51
C ARG A 84 -15.49 26.33 -3.35
N ALA A 85 -16.76 26.62 -3.62
CA ALA A 85 -17.68 27.09 -2.60
C ALA A 85 -18.34 25.92 -1.85
N GLU A 86 -18.50 24.77 -2.52
CA GLU A 86 -19.07 23.56 -1.93
C GLU A 86 -18.11 22.90 -0.93
N GLU A 87 -18.67 22.29 0.10
CA GLU A 87 -17.88 21.60 1.13
C GLU A 87 -17.36 20.26 0.58
N LEU A 88 -16.05 20.01 0.67
CA LEU A 88 -15.48 18.74 0.23
C LEU A 88 -15.80 17.62 1.22
N PHE A 89 -16.34 16.52 0.70
CA PHE A 89 -16.66 15.33 1.47
C PHE A 89 -15.68 14.21 1.19
N TYR A 90 -14.73 14.04 2.10
CA TYR A 90 -13.73 12.98 2.06
C TYR A 90 -14.28 11.59 2.41
N GLY A 91 -15.59 11.44 2.62
CA GLY A 91 -16.33 10.20 2.92
C GLY A 91 -15.92 8.96 2.13
N GLN A 92 -15.64 9.16 0.85
CA GLN A 92 -15.35 8.12 -0.13
C GLN A 92 -13.94 8.24 -0.71
N ASN A 93 -13.04 8.93 0.02
CA ASN A 93 -11.64 9.04 -0.39
C ASN A 93 -10.94 7.70 -0.14
N GLU A 94 -10.65 6.97 -1.22
CA GLU A 94 -10.12 5.60 -1.18
C GLU A 94 -8.64 5.52 -1.57
N LEU A 95 -8.11 6.55 -2.22
CA LEU A 95 -6.76 6.54 -2.81
C LEU A 95 -5.98 7.79 -2.43
N LEU A 96 -4.75 7.57 -1.98
CA LEU A 96 -3.72 8.60 -1.87
C LEU A 96 -2.58 8.26 -2.82
N LEU A 97 -2.31 9.17 -3.75
CA LEU A 97 -1.24 9.07 -4.73
C LEU A 97 -0.13 10.05 -4.34
N LEU A 98 1.08 9.55 -4.21
CA LEU A 98 2.26 10.34 -3.85
C LEU A 98 3.15 10.51 -5.07
N GLY A 99 3.42 11.75 -5.47
CA GLY A 99 4.36 12.07 -6.53
C GLY A 99 5.81 11.77 -6.13
N PRO A 100 6.74 11.77 -7.10
CA PRO A 100 8.15 11.45 -6.88
C PRO A 100 8.80 12.32 -5.80
N GLY A 101 8.41 13.59 -5.67
CA GLY A 101 8.96 14.50 -4.67
C GLY A 101 8.68 14.02 -3.24
N LEU A 102 7.44 13.66 -2.95
CA LEU A 102 7.06 13.11 -1.63
C LEU A 102 7.62 11.71 -1.39
N GLN A 103 7.77 10.92 -2.46
CA GLN A 103 8.42 9.60 -2.37
C GLN A 103 9.91 9.71 -2.01
N GLN A 104 10.61 10.77 -2.42
CA GLN A 104 12.00 10.98 -2.02
C GLN A 104 12.09 11.55 -0.60
N GLN A 105 11.21 12.48 -0.25
CA GLN A 105 11.21 13.12 1.06
C GLN A 105 9.83 13.63 1.43
N GLY A 106 9.40 13.37 2.68
CA GLY A 106 8.16 13.93 3.23
C GLY A 106 6.96 12.98 3.21
N MET A 107 7.12 11.74 2.72
CA MET A 107 6.06 10.73 2.75
C MET A 107 5.51 10.51 4.17
N SER A 108 6.38 10.36 5.16
CA SER A 108 5.98 10.01 6.53
C SER A 108 5.20 11.15 7.19
N GLU A 109 5.69 12.38 7.05
CA GLU A 109 5.05 13.60 7.53
C GLU A 109 3.71 13.84 6.82
N CYS A 110 3.66 13.61 5.51
CA CYS A 110 2.44 13.69 4.72
C CYS A 110 1.38 12.70 5.19
N CYS A 111 1.75 11.43 5.36
CA CYS A 111 0.84 10.38 5.79
C CYS A 111 0.33 10.65 7.22
N ARG A 112 1.20 11.10 8.13
CA ARG A 112 0.82 11.44 9.51
C ARG A 112 -0.13 12.64 9.55
N PHE A 113 0.15 13.70 8.78
CA PHE A 113 -0.74 14.85 8.65
C PHE A 113 -2.14 14.43 8.17
N LEU A 114 -2.22 13.63 7.10
CA LEU A 114 -3.50 13.16 6.58
C LEU A 114 -4.22 12.23 7.56
N TYR A 115 -3.49 11.38 8.29
CA TYR A 115 -4.09 10.47 9.28
C TYR A 115 -4.76 11.23 10.43
N GLU A 116 -4.22 12.41 10.79
CA GLU A 116 -4.75 13.29 11.84
C GLU A 116 -5.81 14.28 11.33
N ASN A 117 -5.98 14.41 10.01
CA ASN A 117 -6.84 15.41 9.37
C ASN A 117 -8.06 14.76 8.69
N SER A 118 -9.16 15.51 8.54
CA SER A 118 -10.39 15.06 7.85
C SER A 118 -10.20 14.69 6.37
N ALA A 119 -9.15 15.18 5.72
CA ALA A 119 -8.82 14.86 4.34
C ALA A 119 -8.33 13.40 4.17
N GLY A 120 -7.77 12.79 5.21
CA GLY A 120 -7.32 11.41 5.21
C GLY A 120 -8.37 10.44 5.72
N ARG A 121 -8.22 9.17 5.32
CA ARG A 121 -8.95 8.04 5.88
C ARG A 121 -7.95 6.95 6.23
N PRO A 122 -8.04 6.33 7.42
CA PRO A 122 -7.12 5.26 7.80
C PRO A 122 -6.95 4.17 6.71
N ASN A 123 -8.06 3.75 6.10
CA ASN A 123 -8.09 2.66 5.12
C ASN A 123 -7.94 3.10 3.65
N MET A 124 -7.56 4.35 3.37
CA MET A 124 -7.20 4.71 1.99
C MET A 124 -5.93 3.97 1.58
N ALA A 125 -5.91 3.43 0.36
CA ALA A 125 -4.72 2.80 -0.18
C ALA A 125 -3.75 3.88 -0.69
N VAL A 126 -2.48 3.75 -0.34
CA VAL A 126 -1.42 4.70 -0.65
C VAL A 126 -0.50 4.10 -1.70
N TRP A 127 -0.25 4.86 -2.77
CA TRP A 127 0.57 4.46 -3.90
C TRP A 127 1.56 5.57 -4.27
N GLY A 128 2.80 5.21 -4.57
CA GLY A 128 3.75 6.12 -5.22
C GLY A 128 3.53 6.10 -6.73
N ILE A 129 3.44 7.25 -7.39
CA ILE A 129 3.36 7.32 -8.86
C ILE A 129 4.67 7.83 -9.47
N ASN A 130 5.02 7.39 -10.67
CA ASN A 130 6.29 7.74 -11.32
C ASN A 130 6.35 9.17 -11.89
N LEU A 131 5.21 9.86 -12.01
CA LEU A 131 5.09 11.15 -12.67
C LEU A 131 4.89 12.29 -11.66
N PRO A 132 5.66 13.39 -11.78
CA PRO A 132 5.51 14.56 -10.93
C PRO A 132 4.29 15.40 -11.32
N ALA A 133 3.83 16.27 -10.41
CA ALA A 133 2.59 17.01 -10.59
C ALA A 133 2.55 17.95 -11.81
N ASP A 134 3.69 18.52 -12.18
CA ASP A 134 3.85 19.40 -13.35
C ASP A 134 3.76 18.67 -14.69
N GLU A 135 3.97 17.35 -14.71
CA GLU A 135 3.70 16.49 -15.87
C GLU A 135 2.22 16.09 -16.00
N GLN A 136 1.35 16.60 -15.11
CA GLN A 136 -0.11 16.39 -15.14
C GLN A 136 -0.51 14.91 -15.29
N PRO A 137 -0.10 14.04 -14.36
CA PRO A 137 -0.40 12.60 -14.43
C PRO A 137 -1.90 12.30 -14.43
N LEU A 138 -2.70 13.22 -13.89
CA LEU A 138 -4.14 13.13 -13.80
C LEU A 138 -4.74 14.38 -14.46
N THR A 139 -5.68 14.16 -15.36
CA THR A 139 -6.49 15.17 -16.05
C THR A 139 -7.96 14.79 -15.92
N SER A 140 -8.88 15.69 -16.26
CA SER A 140 -10.32 15.38 -16.27
C SER A 140 -10.66 14.18 -17.15
N ASP A 141 -9.83 13.96 -18.17
CA ASP A 141 -10.10 13.01 -19.25
C ASP A 141 -9.57 11.61 -18.88
N ASN A 142 -8.43 11.51 -18.19
CA ASN A 142 -7.81 10.22 -17.84
C ASN A 142 -8.04 9.78 -16.38
N ALA A 143 -8.40 10.69 -15.46
CA ALA A 143 -8.34 10.40 -14.03
C ALA A 143 -9.23 9.21 -13.62
N SER A 144 -10.39 9.05 -14.24
CA SER A 144 -11.29 7.93 -13.96
C SER A 144 -10.64 6.58 -14.32
N ALA A 145 -10.06 6.49 -15.51
CA ALA A 145 -9.40 5.28 -15.99
C ALA A 145 -8.15 4.94 -15.19
N VAL A 146 -7.33 5.95 -14.83
CA VAL A 146 -6.15 5.76 -13.99
C VAL A 146 -6.53 5.25 -12.59
N LEU A 147 -7.49 5.88 -11.91
CA LEU A 147 -7.91 5.46 -10.58
C LEU A 147 -8.50 4.04 -10.60
N GLU A 148 -9.28 3.71 -11.62
CA GLU A 148 -9.82 2.36 -11.83
C GLU A 148 -8.71 1.33 -12.11
N GLY A 149 -7.70 1.69 -12.91
CA GLY A 149 -6.52 0.88 -13.15
C GLY A 149 -5.77 0.56 -11.85
N ILE A 150 -5.56 1.56 -10.99
CA ILE A 150 -4.90 1.39 -9.69
C ILE A 150 -5.75 0.51 -8.75
N ARG A 151 -7.07 0.69 -8.73
CA ARG A 151 -7.96 -0.19 -7.95
C ARG A 151 -7.86 -1.64 -8.41
N ARG A 152 -7.86 -1.88 -9.72
CA ARG A 152 -7.71 -3.22 -10.31
C ARG A 152 -6.38 -3.87 -9.96
N LEU A 153 -5.29 -3.11 -9.82
CA LEU A 153 -4.02 -3.67 -9.31
C LEU A 153 -4.22 -4.28 -7.91
N GLY A 154 -4.89 -3.54 -7.01
CA GLY A 154 -5.21 -4.02 -5.67
C GLY A 154 -6.19 -5.19 -5.64
N GLU A 155 -7.20 -5.21 -6.53
CA GLU A 155 -8.19 -6.30 -6.63
C GLU A 155 -7.58 -7.59 -7.20
N ARG A 156 -6.60 -7.48 -8.09
CA ARG A 156 -5.85 -8.61 -8.66
C ARG A 156 -4.79 -9.18 -7.71
N GLY A 157 -4.72 -8.69 -6.48
CA GLY A 157 -3.77 -9.18 -5.46
C GLY A 157 -2.42 -8.47 -5.47
N GLY A 158 -2.31 -7.30 -6.12
CA GLY A 158 -1.13 -6.45 -5.96
C GLY A 158 -0.93 -6.02 -4.50
N TYR A 159 0.33 -5.76 -4.13
CA TYR A 159 0.66 -5.30 -2.77
C TYR A 159 -0.04 -3.98 -2.48
N ARG A 160 -0.66 -3.88 -1.30
CA ARG A 160 -1.36 -2.67 -0.84
C ARG A 160 -0.73 -2.17 0.44
N THR A 161 -0.61 -0.86 0.54
CA THR A 161 -0.32 -0.17 1.80
C THR A 161 -1.45 0.80 2.10
N TYR A 162 -1.86 0.87 3.36
CA TYR A 162 -2.89 1.79 3.82
C TYR A 162 -2.29 2.96 4.61
N LEU A 163 -2.99 4.09 4.63
CA LEU A 163 -2.54 5.30 5.31
C LEU A 163 -2.19 5.05 6.77
N TYR A 164 -3.02 4.29 7.50
CA TYR A 164 -2.75 4.00 8.91
C TYR A 164 -1.43 3.24 9.12
N GLN A 165 -1.01 2.41 8.16
CA GLN A 165 0.24 1.65 8.25
C GLN A 165 1.44 2.58 8.08
N LEU A 166 1.39 3.52 7.13
CA LEU A 166 2.45 4.50 6.92
C LEU A 166 2.51 5.53 8.05
N ALA A 167 1.36 6.00 8.53
CA ALA A 167 1.29 6.99 9.61
C ALA A 167 1.75 6.43 10.97
N ALA A 168 1.54 5.13 11.21
CA ALA A 168 1.96 4.45 12.44
C ALA A 168 3.35 3.80 12.34
N ALA A 169 4.00 3.83 11.17
CA ALA A 169 5.27 3.16 10.93
C ALA A 169 6.37 3.73 11.85
N GLN A 170 6.91 2.88 12.72
CA GLN A 170 8.09 3.20 13.53
C GLN A 170 9.29 2.52 12.89
N GLY A 171 10.03 3.29 12.09
CA GLY A 171 11.32 2.86 11.55
C GLY A 171 11.27 2.18 10.17
N GLY A 172 10.18 1.50 9.81
CA GLY A 172 10.06 0.79 8.52
C GLY A 172 8.70 0.85 7.85
N SER A 173 8.68 1.08 6.54
CA SER A 173 7.44 1.01 5.75
C SER A 173 7.67 0.63 4.29
N ILE A 174 6.62 0.17 3.62
CA ILE A 174 6.67 -0.24 2.21
C ILE A 174 5.63 0.57 1.44
N LEU A 175 6.05 1.19 0.33
CA LEU A 175 5.16 1.90 -0.59
C LEU A 175 5.11 1.15 -1.93
N PRO A 176 3.93 0.68 -2.38
CA PRO A 176 3.80 0.14 -3.72
C PRO A 176 3.88 1.26 -4.76
N LEU A 177 4.61 1.00 -5.84
CA LEU A 177 4.78 1.96 -6.94
C LEU A 177 3.82 1.65 -8.07
N VAL A 178 3.32 2.71 -8.70
CA VAL A 178 2.52 2.68 -9.91
C VAL A 178 3.28 3.40 -11.00
N LYS A 179 3.40 2.73 -12.14
CA LYS A 179 3.89 3.32 -13.38
C LYS A 179 2.70 3.61 -14.28
N LEU A 180 2.53 4.88 -14.62
CA LEU A 180 1.59 5.37 -15.62
C LEU A 180 2.34 5.50 -16.95
N SER A 181 1.85 4.82 -18.00
CA SER A 181 2.49 4.80 -19.33
C SER A 181 1.47 5.09 -20.45
N GLY A 182 1.16 6.36 -20.70
CA GLY A 182 0.05 6.73 -21.59
C GLY A 182 -1.28 6.81 -20.83
N GLU A 183 -2.40 6.96 -21.55
CA GLU A 183 -3.68 7.37 -20.94
C GLU A 183 -4.30 6.31 -20.00
N ASP A 184 -4.12 5.01 -20.29
CA ASP A 184 -4.80 3.91 -19.56
C ASP A 184 -3.88 2.74 -19.11
N ASP A 185 -2.57 2.82 -19.33
CA ASP A 185 -1.64 1.75 -18.93
C ASP A 185 -1.10 1.99 -17.52
N VAL A 186 -1.69 1.27 -16.57
CA VAL A 186 -1.37 1.33 -15.14
C VAL A 186 -0.71 0.00 -14.73
N GLN A 187 0.56 0.08 -14.33
CA GLN A 187 1.36 -1.08 -13.93
C GLN A 187 1.93 -0.91 -12.53
N MET A 188 2.18 -2.00 -11.82
CA MET A 188 2.89 -2.01 -10.54
C MET A 188 4.31 -2.56 -10.76
N PRO A 189 5.32 -1.71 -11.04
CA PRO A 189 6.68 -2.19 -11.33
C PRO A 189 7.41 -2.77 -10.11
N GLY A 190 6.99 -2.41 -8.89
CA GLY A 190 7.64 -2.86 -7.68
C GLY A 190 7.20 -2.09 -6.44
N LEU A 191 7.96 -2.29 -5.37
CA LEU A 191 7.77 -1.67 -4.05
C LEU A 191 9.03 -0.88 -3.68
N THR A 192 8.87 0.23 -2.98
CA THR A 192 9.96 0.93 -2.33
C THR A 192 9.88 0.70 -0.84
N PHE A 193 10.99 0.26 -0.26
CA PHE A 193 11.17 0.14 1.17
C PHE A 193 11.77 1.42 1.74
N TYR A 194 11.19 1.88 2.84
CA TYR A 194 11.58 3.08 3.54
C TYR A 194 12.07 2.75 4.93
N GLN A 195 13.17 3.38 5.32
CA GLN A 195 13.70 3.35 6.66
C GLN A 195 13.78 4.79 7.17
N ASN A 196 13.20 5.05 8.35
CA ASN A 196 13.13 6.40 8.95
C ASN A 196 12.65 7.49 7.96
N GLY A 197 11.68 7.15 7.11
CA GLY A 197 11.08 8.07 6.14
C GLY A 197 11.89 8.30 4.86
N ALA A 198 13.07 7.69 4.70
CA ALA A 198 13.87 7.75 3.48
C ALA A 198 13.80 6.44 2.68
N PRO A 199 13.76 6.48 1.34
CA PRO A 199 13.79 5.27 0.52
C PRO A 199 15.18 4.62 0.59
N VAL A 200 15.25 3.31 0.88
CA VAL A 200 16.53 2.59 1.04
C VAL A 200 16.68 1.37 0.13
N ALA A 201 15.58 0.80 -0.36
CA ALA A 201 15.64 -0.32 -1.29
C ALA A 201 14.42 -0.36 -2.21
N HIS A 202 14.61 -0.93 -3.39
CA HIS A 202 13.54 -1.28 -4.32
C HIS A 202 13.40 -2.80 -4.41
N MET A 203 12.16 -3.27 -4.50
CA MET A 203 11.81 -4.68 -4.66
C MET A 203 10.92 -4.84 -5.89
N SER A 204 11.29 -5.71 -6.81
CA SER A 204 10.53 -6.00 -8.02
C SER A 204 10.47 -7.52 -8.28
N GLY A 205 9.60 -7.93 -9.21
CA GLY A 205 9.43 -9.35 -9.55
C GLY A 205 9.15 -10.20 -8.31
N ASN A 206 9.95 -11.26 -8.12
CA ASN A 206 9.76 -12.19 -6.99
C ASN A 206 10.00 -11.55 -5.62
N GLU A 207 10.80 -10.48 -5.51
CA GLU A 207 10.97 -9.79 -4.22
C GLU A 207 9.66 -9.14 -3.77
N MET A 208 8.93 -8.55 -4.72
CA MET A 208 7.61 -7.97 -4.47
C MET A 208 6.58 -9.04 -4.08
N GLU A 209 6.61 -10.21 -4.75
CA GLU A 209 5.73 -11.33 -4.41
C GLU A 209 6.03 -11.90 -3.01
N LEU A 210 7.31 -12.04 -2.67
CA LEU A 210 7.72 -12.47 -1.33
C LEU A 210 7.36 -11.43 -0.26
N ALA A 211 7.53 -10.14 -0.53
CA ALA A 211 7.09 -9.07 0.36
C ALA A 211 5.58 -9.13 0.61
N ALA A 212 4.76 -9.38 -0.43
CA ALA A 212 3.33 -9.58 -0.27
C ALA A 212 3.02 -10.76 0.65
N LEU A 213 3.68 -11.90 0.44
CA LEU A 213 3.52 -13.08 1.29
C LEU A 213 3.94 -12.82 2.74
N PHE A 214 5.09 -12.16 2.98
CA PHE A 214 5.56 -11.82 4.32
C PHE A 214 4.63 -10.87 5.05
N SER A 215 4.03 -9.91 4.35
CA SER A 215 3.02 -9.00 4.89
C SER A 215 1.65 -9.66 5.11
N GLY A 216 1.52 -10.97 4.87
CA GLY A 216 0.25 -11.70 4.97
C GLY A 216 -0.77 -11.30 3.89
N GLN A 217 -0.32 -10.57 2.87
CA GLN A 217 -1.11 -10.25 1.69
C GLN A 217 -1.07 -11.46 0.73
N LYS A 218 -2.10 -11.59 -0.10
CA LYS A 218 -2.12 -12.65 -1.11
C LYS A 218 -1.13 -12.26 -2.21
N GLY A 219 0.02 -12.94 -2.28
CA GLY A 219 0.85 -12.90 -3.50
C GLY A 219 0.04 -13.40 -4.70
N THR A 220 0.45 -13.03 -5.91
CA THR A 220 -0.28 -13.36 -7.16
C THR A 220 -0.31 -14.87 -7.45
N GLY A 221 0.40 -15.66 -6.63
CA GLY A 221 0.66 -17.06 -6.87
C GLY A 221 1.55 -17.27 -8.10
N GLN A 222 1.99 -16.21 -8.78
CA GLN A 222 2.87 -16.31 -9.93
C GLN A 222 4.29 -15.91 -9.53
N LEU A 223 5.26 -16.78 -9.83
CA LEU A 223 6.68 -16.47 -9.68
C LEU A 223 7.35 -16.55 -11.05
N GLN A 224 8.15 -15.54 -11.37
CA GLN A 224 8.95 -15.50 -12.60
C GLN A 224 10.40 -15.78 -12.24
N MET A 225 10.93 -16.90 -12.70
CA MET A 225 12.25 -17.41 -12.32
C MET A 225 13.13 -17.59 -13.55
N GLU A 226 14.44 -17.57 -13.35
CA GLU A 226 15.38 -17.85 -14.43
C GLU A 226 15.84 -19.31 -14.40
N SER A 227 15.93 -19.91 -15.58
CA SER A 227 16.56 -21.22 -15.77
C SER A 227 17.65 -21.12 -16.82
N GLU A 228 18.49 -22.16 -16.93
CA GLU A 228 19.51 -22.24 -17.98
C GLU A 228 18.91 -22.11 -19.39
N ASN A 229 17.64 -22.48 -19.58
CA ASN A 229 16.96 -22.44 -20.87
C ASN A 229 15.99 -21.24 -21.02
N GLY A 230 16.16 -20.21 -20.19
CA GLY A 230 15.36 -18.98 -20.21
C GLY A 230 14.30 -18.89 -19.12
N PRO A 231 13.42 -17.88 -19.20
CA PRO A 231 12.49 -17.54 -18.14
C PRO A 231 11.39 -18.58 -17.98
N ILE A 232 11.04 -18.85 -16.72
CA ILE A 232 9.99 -19.78 -16.31
C ILE A 232 8.99 -19.05 -15.45
N THR A 233 7.69 -19.22 -15.74
CA THR A 233 6.62 -18.77 -14.85
C THR A 233 6.01 -19.97 -14.13
N LEU A 234 5.91 -19.86 -12.80
CA LEU A 234 5.25 -20.82 -11.93
C LEU A 234 3.94 -20.23 -11.42
N THR A 235 2.83 -20.89 -11.68
CA THR A 235 1.55 -20.61 -11.02
C THR A 235 1.37 -21.56 -9.84
N ILE A 236 1.24 -20.99 -8.65
CA ILE A 236 1.24 -21.65 -7.34
C ILE A 236 -0.17 -21.58 -6.77
N ARG A 237 -0.72 -22.77 -6.52
CA ARG A 237 -1.96 -22.95 -5.80
C ARG A 237 -1.69 -23.10 -4.30
N SER A 238 -2.51 -22.41 -3.51
CA SER A 238 -2.47 -22.45 -2.04
C SER A 238 -1.10 -22.12 -1.42
N PRO A 239 -0.47 -20.98 -1.78
CA PRO A 239 0.78 -20.57 -1.16
C PRO A 239 0.59 -20.38 0.35
N LYS A 240 1.50 -20.96 1.15
CA LYS A 240 1.45 -20.88 2.62
C LYS A 240 2.84 -20.64 3.20
N LEU A 241 2.92 -19.67 4.09
CA LEU A 241 4.06 -19.46 4.98
C LEU A 241 3.75 -20.03 6.37
N ILE A 242 4.72 -20.77 6.93
CA ILE A 242 4.70 -21.26 8.30
C ILE A 242 5.92 -20.66 9.00
N TYR A 243 5.68 -20.04 10.16
CA TYR A 243 6.72 -19.39 10.96
C TYR A 243 6.96 -20.23 12.21
N GLU A 244 8.22 -20.61 12.45
CA GLU A 244 8.64 -21.35 13.64
C GLU A 244 9.88 -20.67 14.23
N CYS A 245 9.77 -20.20 15.47
CA CYS A 245 10.91 -19.64 16.17
C CYS A 245 11.55 -20.71 17.05
N VAL A 246 12.80 -21.03 16.73
CA VAL A 246 13.65 -21.98 17.44
C VAL A 246 14.53 -21.20 18.40
N GLU A 247 14.51 -21.59 19.67
CA GLU A 247 15.31 -21.02 20.74
C GLU A 247 16.42 -22.00 21.12
N GLN A 248 17.63 -21.47 21.32
CA GLN A 248 18.77 -22.17 21.89
C GLN A 248 19.28 -21.36 23.10
N GLU A 249 20.24 -21.89 23.86
CA GLU A 249 20.71 -21.27 25.11
C GLU A 249 21.11 -19.79 24.97
N SER A 250 21.64 -19.38 23.82
CA SER A 250 22.11 -18.01 23.58
C SER A 250 21.77 -17.47 22.19
N SER A 251 20.80 -18.06 21.50
CA SER A 251 20.42 -17.64 20.14
C SER A 251 18.96 -17.97 19.83
N MET A 252 18.43 -17.30 18.82
CA MET A 252 17.11 -17.58 18.27
C MET A 252 17.17 -17.54 16.75
N ALA A 253 16.42 -18.42 16.10
CA ALA A 253 16.25 -18.41 14.65
C ALA A 253 14.76 -18.50 14.30
N LEU A 254 14.30 -17.63 13.40
CA LEU A 254 12.97 -17.67 12.82
C LEU A 254 13.02 -18.44 11.51
N HIS A 255 12.53 -19.66 11.51
CA HIS A 255 12.37 -20.48 10.32
C HIS A 255 11.05 -20.13 9.64
N ILE A 256 11.14 -19.67 8.40
CA ILE A 256 10.01 -19.39 7.52
C ILE A 256 9.97 -20.48 6.44
N ARG A 257 8.95 -21.32 6.48
CA ARG A 257 8.73 -22.36 5.47
C ARG A 257 7.65 -21.94 4.49
N PHE A 258 8.04 -21.78 3.24
CA PHE A 258 7.13 -21.60 2.12
C PHE A 258 6.77 -22.94 1.48
N SER A 259 5.47 -23.17 1.32
CA SER A 259 4.93 -24.39 0.70
C SER A 259 3.76 -24.04 -0.21
N GLY A 260 3.56 -24.87 -1.22
CA GLY A 260 2.52 -24.67 -2.23
C GLY A 260 2.65 -25.70 -3.34
N HIS A 261 1.61 -25.74 -4.17
CA HIS A 261 1.53 -26.67 -5.30
C HIS A 261 1.67 -25.89 -6.61
N VAL A 262 2.62 -26.28 -7.45
CA VAL A 262 2.76 -25.71 -8.80
C VAL A 262 1.67 -26.32 -9.67
N GLU A 263 0.67 -25.50 -9.99
CA GLU A 263 -0.45 -25.83 -10.88
C GLU A 263 -0.04 -25.72 -12.35
N GLN A 264 0.77 -24.71 -12.66
CA GLN A 264 1.28 -24.50 -14.01
C GLN A 264 2.75 -24.10 -13.97
N MET A 265 3.54 -24.67 -14.88
CA MET A 265 4.91 -24.27 -15.16
C MET A 265 4.99 -24.02 -16.66
N THR A 266 5.32 -22.78 -17.04
CA THR A 266 5.47 -22.36 -18.45
C THR A 266 6.86 -21.80 -18.69
N GLY A 267 7.37 -22.01 -19.90
CA GLY A 267 8.69 -21.57 -20.36
C GLY A 267 8.94 -22.15 -21.76
N GLU A 268 9.79 -21.51 -22.55
CA GLU A 268 10.03 -21.90 -23.96
C GLU A 268 10.67 -23.30 -24.07
N SER A 269 11.50 -23.67 -23.11
CA SER A 269 12.32 -24.89 -23.14
C SER A 269 12.21 -25.67 -21.83
N LEU A 270 10.98 -26.08 -21.49
CA LEU A 270 10.73 -26.92 -20.31
C LEU A 270 11.06 -28.39 -20.58
N PRO A 271 11.65 -29.11 -19.59
CA PRO A 271 11.87 -30.55 -19.71
C PRO A 271 10.55 -31.30 -19.95
N GLY A 272 10.60 -32.34 -20.79
CA GLY A 272 9.43 -33.18 -21.07
C GLY A 272 9.12 -34.17 -19.94
N ALA A 273 10.16 -34.71 -19.30
CA ALA A 273 10.02 -35.72 -18.26
C ALA A 273 9.67 -35.12 -16.89
N ARG A 274 8.77 -35.78 -16.14
CA ARG A 274 8.34 -35.31 -14.81
C ARG A 274 9.49 -35.24 -13.81
N GLU A 275 10.42 -36.20 -13.84
CA GLU A 275 11.58 -36.20 -12.94
C GLU A 275 12.55 -35.05 -13.22
N GLU A 276 12.77 -34.70 -14.48
CA GLU A 276 13.57 -33.54 -14.85
C GLU A 276 12.89 -32.23 -14.40
N ARG A 277 11.56 -32.12 -14.55
CA ARG A 277 10.80 -30.99 -14.01
C ARG A 277 10.87 -30.89 -12.48
N ARG A 278 10.93 -32.02 -11.76
CA ARG A 278 11.13 -32.04 -10.30
C ARG A 278 12.52 -31.54 -9.93
N SER A 279 13.55 -31.95 -10.66
CA SER A 279 14.92 -31.46 -10.46
C SER A 279 15.03 -29.96 -10.74
N LEU A 280 14.41 -29.49 -11.82
CA LEU A 280 14.29 -28.07 -12.12
C LEU A 280 13.59 -27.31 -11.00
N LEU A 281 12.45 -27.79 -10.50
CA LEU A 281 11.74 -27.15 -9.39
C LEU A 281 12.56 -27.08 -8.10
N LYS A 282 13.44 -28.06 -7.82
CA LYS A 282 14.37 -27.99 -6.68
C LYS A 282 15.35 -26.83 -6.83
N GLU A 283 15.87 -26.61 -8.02
CA GLU A 283 16.75 -25.47 -8.30
C GLU A 283 15.98 -24.14 -8.18
N LEU A 284 14.76 -24.07 -8.70
CA LEU A 284 13.90 -22.89 -8.56
C LEU A 284 13.57 -22.60 -7.08
N ASN A 285 13.33 -23.62 -6.26
CA ASN A 285 13.16 -23.44 -4.82
C ASN A 285 14.39 -22.81 -4.17
N ARG A 286 15.60 -23.25 -4.54
CA ARG A 286 16.87 -22.69 -4.03
C ARG A 286 17.07 -21.23 -4.44
N GLN A 287 16.72 -20.88 -5.68
CA GLN A 287 16.74 -19.49 -6.12
C GLN A 287 15.76 -18.63 -5.31
N LEU A 288 14.55 -19.13 -5.05
CA LEU A 288 13.56 -18.41 -4.25
C LEU A 288 14.02 -18.22 -2.81
N GLU A 289 14.71 -19.20 -2.24
CA GLU A 289 15.36 -19.07 -0.93
C GLU A 289 16.37 -17.93 -0.90
N GLN A 290 17.20 -17.82 -1.94
CA GLN A 290 18.15 -16.71 -2.05
C GLN A 290 17.45 -15.35 -2.19
N THR A 291 16.39 -15.27 -3.01
CA THR A 291 15.58 -14.04 -3.13
C THR A 291 14.96 -13.65 -1.78
N ALA A 292 14.48 -14.62 -0.99
CA ALA A 292 13.94 -14.36 0.33
C ALA A 292 14.99 -13.83 1.32
N VAL A 293 16.22 -14.36 1.28
CA VAL A 293 17.35 -13.82 2.07
C VAL A 293 17.62 -12.36 1.70
N ASP A 294 17.56 -12.00 0.42
CA ASP A 294 17.78 -10.63 -0.03
C ASP A 294 16.65 -9.69 0.43
N VAL A 295 15.39 -10.13 0.37
CA VAL A 295 14.24 -9.38 0.90
C VAL A 295 14.40 -9.15 2.40
N VAL A 296 14.76 -10.18 3.19
CA VAL A 296 15.00 -10.06 4.63
C VAL A 296 16.14 -9.08 4.90
N ARG A 297 17.28 -9.21 4.22
CA ARG A 297 18.43 -8.32 4.41
C ARG A 297 18.09 -6.86 4.11
N LYS A 298 17.28 -6.61 3.08
CA LYS A 298 16.84 -5.27 2.71
C LYS A 298 15.88 -4.66 3.74
N SER A 299 15.16 -5.48 4.51
CA SER A 299 13.97 -5.04 5.26
C SER A 299 14.07 -5.19 6.78
N PHE A 300 14.94 -6.07 7.30
CA PHE A 300 15.00 -6.37 8.72
C PHE A 300 16.32 -5.89 9.34
N SER A 301 16.21 -4.85 10.16
CA SER A 301 17.31 -4.19 10.86
C SER A 301 16.85 -3.68 12.23
N GLU A 302 17.78 -3.13 13.02
CA GLU A 302 17.47 -2.50 14.31
C GLU A 302 16.42 -1.39 14.18
N GLU A 303 16.52 -0.63 13.09
CA GLU A 303 15.66 0.52 12.85
C GLU A 303 14.44 0.15 12.01
N SER A 304 14.27 -1.10 11.54
CA SER A 304 13.23 -1.39 10.57
C SER A 304 12.80 -2.86 10.56
N ASP A 305 11.48 -3.08 10.64
CA ASP A 305 10.87 -4.40 10.57
C ASP A 305 9.45 -4.31 9.98
N PRO A 306 9.30 -4.03 8.67
CA PRO A 306 7.99 -3.84 8.04
C PRO A 306 7.16 -5.14 8.02
N PHE A 307 7.80 -6.30 8.22
CA PHE A 307 7.16 -7.62 8.20
C PHE A 307 6.88 -8.16 9.60
N GLY A 308 7.31 -7.48 10.66
CA GLY A 308 7.07 -7.85 12.05
C GLY A 308 7.79 -9.14 12.49
N PHE A 309 8.97 -9.42 11.94
CA PHE A 309 9.79 -10.57 12.33
C PHE A 309 10.20 -10.51 13.81
N LEU A 310 10.55 -9.34 14.34
CA LEU A 310 10.93 -9.16 15.75
C LEU A 310 9.83 -9.63 16.70
N ASN A 311 8.57 -9.37 16.36
CA ASN A 311 7.42 -9.82 17.15
C ASN A 311 7.33 -11.35 17.19
N ARG A 312 7.77 -12.07 16.16
CA ARG A 312 7.80 -13.54 16.16
C ARG A 312 8.82 -14.08 17.16
N PHE A 313 9.99 -13.46 17.25
CA PHE A 313 10.98 -13.80 18.29
C PHE A 313 10.45 -13.48 19.68
N ARG A 314 9.89 -12.29 19.89
CA ARG A 314 9.35 -11.87 21.20
C ARG A 314 8.22 -12.77 21.70
N ASN A 315 7.37 -13.26 20.78
CA ASN A 315 6.31 -14.21 21.14
C ASN A 315 6.85 -15.56 21.65
N LYS A 316 8.08 -15.94 21.27
CA LYS A 316 8.73 -17.17 21.74
C LYS A 316 9.39 -16.95 23.10
N ASN A 317 10.24 -15.93 23.22
CA ASN A 317 10.91 -15.54 24.46
C ASN A 317 11.23 -14.04 24.40
N GLU A 318 10.42 -13.22 25.06
CA GLU A 318 10.54 -11.76 24.99
C GLU A 318 11.86 -11.25 25.55
N GLN A 319 12.29 -11.76 26.71
CA GLN A 319 13.50 -11.29 27.38
C GLN A 319 14.74 -11.59 26.54
N LEU A 320 14.87 -12.84 26.06
CA LEU A 320 16.00 -13.22 25.20
C LEU A 320 15.96 -12.45 23.88
N ALA A 321 14.80 -12.32 23.25
CA ALA A 321 14.67 -11.59 21.99
C ALA A 321 15.12 -10.12 22.12
N LEU A 322 14.74 -9.43 23.20
CA LEU A 322 15.18 -8.06 23.46
C LEU A 322 16.70 -7.99 23.66
N THR A 323 17.28 -8.87 24.47
CA THR A 323 18.73 -8.92 24.66
C THR A 323 19.48 -9.21 23.35
N LEU A 324 18.97 -10.11 22.51
CA LEU A 324 19.59 -10.43 21.22
C LEU A 324 19.43 -9.28 20.21
N ALA A 325 18.30 -8.56 20.23
CA ALA A 325 18.05 -7.38 19.40
C ALA A 325 19.00 -6.23 19.79
N GLU A 326 19.09 -5.89 21.08
CA GLU A 326 19.97 -4.82 21.60
C GLU A 326 21.45 -5.05 21.25
N ASN A 327 21.88 -6.32 21.16
CA ASN A 327 23.24 -6.68 20.78
C ASN A 327 23.43 -6.88 19.26
N GLY A 328 22.41 -6.59 18.45
CA GLY A 328 22.45 -6.71 16.99
C GLY A 328 22.47 -8.14 16.45
N MET A 329 22.28 -9.15 17.31
CA MET A 329 22.36 -10.56 16.93
C MET A 329 21.14 -11.04 16.14
N LEU A 330 19.94 -10.52 16.44
CA LEU A 330 18.74 -10.88 15.67
C LEU A 330 18.74 -10.32 14.24
N TYR A 331 19.51 -9.27 13.96
CA TYR A 331 19.56 -8.63 12.64
C TYR A 331 20.62 -9.24 11.71
N GLN A 332 21.30 -10.30 12.16
CA GLN A 332 22.19 -11.07 11.30
C GLN A 332 21.38 -11.89 10.28
N PRO A 333 21.87 -12.09 9.05
CA PRO A 333 21.15 -12.81 7.99
C PRO A 333 20.70 -14.22 8.40
N GLU A 334 21.42 -14.88 9.30
CA GLU A 334 21.16 -16.24 9.76
C GLU A 334 19.99 -16.34 10.74
N SER A 335 19.56 -15.21 11.30
CA SER A 335 18.50 -15.18 12.31
C SER A 335 17.11 -15.41 11.70
N VAL A 336 16.91 -15.11 10.41
CA VAL A 336 15.66 -15.41 9.69
C VAL A 336 15.98 -16.33 8.53
N VAL A 337 15.65 -17.61 8.68
CA VAL A 337 15.98 -18.67 7.74
C VAL A 337 14.76 -19.00 6.90
N PHE A 338 14.84 -18.80 5.59
CA PHE A 338 13.77 -19.16 4.66
C PHE A 338 14.04 -20.51 3.98
N SER A 339 13.00 -21.32 3.82
CA SER A 339 13.04 -22.56 3.05
C SER A 339 11.84 -22.65 2.12
N SER A 340 12.06 -23.07 0.87
CA SER A 340 11.00 -23.26 -0.12
C SER A 340 10.81 -24.74 -0.44
N ALA A 341 9.56 -25.19 -0.33
CA ALA A 341 9.17 -26.57 -0.58
C ALA A 341 7.98 -26.64 -1.56
N LEU A 342 8.07 -25.91 -2.69
CA LEU A 342 7.08 -26.03 -3.76
C LEU A 342 7.14 -27.42 -4.40
N GLN A 343 5.98 -27.97 -4.75
CA GLN A 343 5.84 -29.30 -5.33
C GLN A 343 4.99 -29.26 -6.60
N LEU A 344 5.37 -30.03 -7.63
CA LEU A 344 4.51 -30.25 -8.80
C LEU A 344 3.26 -31.02 -8.39
N LEU A 345 2.10 -30.61 -8.90
CA LEU A 345 0.86 -31.39 -8.82
C LEU A 345 0.98 -32.76 -9.52
#